data_AF-X1BJL5-F1
#
_entry.id   AF-X1BJL5-F1
#
_cell.length_a   1.000
_cell.length_b   1.000
_cell.length_c   1.000
_cell.angle_alpha   90.00
_cell.angle_beta   90.00
_cell.angle_gamma   90.00
#
_symmetry.space_group_name_H-M   'P 1'
#
loop_
_entity.id
_entity.type
_entity.pdbx_description
1 polymer ?
#
loop_
_entity_poly.entity_id
_entity_poly.type
_entity_poly.pdbx_seq_one_letter_code
_entity_poly.pdbx_strand_id
1 'polypeptide(L)'
;PVTLLTLIPMFMIMFKDFDTLPAVLKIALFAIPFSHPMMAMRALMVDDYLLVLSGIVYVTIFAAIVVTVVAWIFRSDRLLTGRIKTRRGRRLRGLLGKLGR
;
A
#
# COMPACT_ATOMS: atom_id res chain seq x y z
N PRO A 1 -4.77 7.46 -9.34
CA PRO A 1 -5.56 6.87 -8.23
C PRO A 1 -4.84 6.92 -6.87
N VAL A 2 -3.57 6.50 -6.77
CA VAL A 2 -2.76 6.58 -5.53
C VAL A 2 -2.36 8.04 -5.20
N THR A 3 -2.23 8.87 -6.22
CA THR A 3 -1.94 10.31 -6.12
C THR A 3 -2.95 11.10 -5.29
N LEU A 4 -4.22 10.69 -5.25
CA LEU A 4 -5.22 11.35 -4.41
C LEU A 4 -4.95 11.09 -2.91
N LEU A 5 -4.45 9.90 -2.59
CA LEU A 5 -4.10 9.45 -1.24
C LEU A 5 -2.87 10.20 -0.70
N THR A 6 -1.97 10.64 -1.58
CA THR A 6 -0.82 11.49 -1.23
C THR A 6 -1.17 12.97 -1.13
N LEU A 7 -2.16 13.45 -1.90
CA LEU A 7 -2.59 14.84 -1.85
C LEU A 7 -3.26 15.22 -0.52
N ILE A 8 -3.99 14.30 0.10
CA ILE A 8 -4.65 14.55 1.39
C ILE A 8 -3.65 14.96 2.49
N PRO A 9 -2.63 14.15 2.85
CA PRO A 9 -1.65 14.54 3.85
C PRO A 9 -0.85 15.79 3.43
N MET A 10 -0.57 15.95 2.13
CA MET A 10 0.13 17.13 1.60
C MET A 10 -0.63 18.42 1.89
N PHE A 11 -1.91 18.51 1.53
CA PHE A 11 -2.71 19.71 1.81
C PHE A 11 -2.92 19.89 3.31
N MET A 12 -3.13 18.80 4.06
CA MET A 12 -3.34 18.87 5.50
C MET A 12 -2.17 19.48 6.26
N ILE A 13 -0.93 19.06 5.95
CA ILE A 13 0.28 19.58 6.61
C ILE A 13 0.56 21.03 6.19
N MET A 14 0.18 21.44 4.98
CA MET A 14 0.38 22.81 4.48
C MET A 14 -0.57 23.81 5.13
N PHE A 15 -1.81 23.42 5.44
CA PHE A 15 -2.80 24.30 6.05
C PHE A 15 -2.83 24.24 7.57
N LYS A 16 -2.37 23.15 8.18
CA LYS A 16 -2.51 22.95 9.61
C LYS A 16 -1.39 22.12 10.22
N ASP A 17 -0.80 22.68 11.28
CA ASP A 17 0.20 22.01 12.09
C ASP A 17 -0.39 20.76 12.74
N PHE A 18 0.37 19.66 12.71
CA PHE A 18 -0.06 18.39 13.29
C PHE A 18 -0.60 18.55 14.71
N ASP A 19 0.08 19.34 15.54
CA ASP A 19 -0.29 19.53 16.94
C ASP A 19 -1.61 20.25 17.15
N THR A 20 -2.00 21.10 16.21
CA THR A 20 -3.23 21.89 16.29
C THR A 20 -4.46 21.16 15.77
N LEU A 21 -4.29 19.97 15.16
CA LEU A 21 -5.38 19.18 14.59
C LEU A 21 -6.28 18.53 15.68
N PRO A 22 -7.61 18.46 15.45
CA PRO A 22 -8.51 17.70 16.32
C PRO A 22 -8.09 16.23 16.35
N ALA A 23 -8.28 15.56 17.49
CA ALA A 23 -7.83 14.19 17.71
C ALA A 23 -8.27 13.20 16.60
N VAL A 24 -9.49 13.35 16.10
CA VAL A 24 -10.03 12.51 15.01
C VAL A 24 -9.22 12.64 13.72
N LEU A 25 -8.84 13.85 13.32
CA LEU A 25 -8.04 14.06 12.11
C LEU A 25 -6.59 13.63 12.30
N LYS A 26 -6.03 13.77 13.52
CA LYS A 26 -4.69 13.25 13.84
C LYS A 26 -4.62 11.75 13.58
N ILE A 27 -5.60 10.99 14.07
CA ILE A 27 -5.68 9.53 13.88
C ILE A 27 -5.85 9.18 12.40
N ALA A 28 -6.73 9.88 11.68
CA ALA A 28 -6.93 9.66 10.26
C ALA A 28 -5.67 9.92 9.43
N LEU A 29 -4.93 11.00 9.74
CA LEU A 29 -3.64 11.29 9.12
C LEU A 29 -2.61 10.20 9.47
N PHE A 30 -2.58 9.76 10.72
CA PHE A 30 -1.64 8.75 11.18
C PHE A 30 -1.86 7.39 10.50
N ALA A 31 -3.10 7.05 10.17
CA ALA A 31 -3.40 5.82 9.43
C ALA A 31 -2.76 5.81 8.03
N ILE A 32 -2.55 6.98 7.41
CA ILE A 32 -1.94 7.11 6.10
C ILE A 32 -0.42 7.00 6.24
N PRO A 33 0.25 5.95 5.73
CA PRO A 33 1.70 5.77 5.91
C PRO A 33 2.54 6.90 5.30
N PHE A 34 2.04 7.59 4.28
CA PHE A 34 2.71 8.73 3.65
C PHE A 34 2.72 10.00 4.51
N SER A 35 1.88 10.11 5.55
CA SER A 35 1.87 11.28 6.42
C SER A 35 3.13 11.36 7.29
N HIS A 36 3.68 10.21 7.70
CA HIS A 36 4.78 10.14 8.65
C HIS A 36 6.09 10.72 8.09
N PRO A 37 6.55 10.35 6.87
CA PRO A 37 7.73 10.98 6.28
C PRO A 37 7.54 12.48 6.00
N MET A 38 6.33 12.90 5.63
CA MET A 38 6.05 14.31 5.34
C MET A 38 6.11 15.19 6.60
N MET A 39 5.68 14.68 7.76
CA MET A 39 5.76 15.41 9.02
C MET A 39 7.10 15.27 9.72
N ALA A 40 7.82 14.17 9.50
CA ALA A 40 9.15 13.95 10.08
C ALA A 40 10.14 15.06 9.71
N MET A 41 10.10 15.55 8.45
CA MET A 41 10.97 16.65 8.00
C MET A 41 10.80 17.90 8.85
N ARG A 42 9.56 18.27 9.15
CA ARG A 42 9.25 19.41 10.03
C ARG A 42 9.58 19.10 11.49
N ALA A 43 9.21 17.93 11.98
CA ALA A 43 9.43 17.52 13.37
C ALA A 43 10.92 17.58 13.74
N LEU A 44 11.81 17.20 12.81
CA LEU A 44 13.26 17.36 12.97
C LEU A 44 13.71 18.83 13.06
N MET A 45 13.01 19.76 12.39
CA MET A 45 13.33 21.19 12.48
C MET A 45 12.90 21.83 13.80
N VAL A 46 11.95 21.22 14.52
CA VAL A 46 11.47 21.67 15.83
C VAL A 46 11.93 20.77 16.98
N ASP A 47 12.95 19.94 16.74
CA ASP A 47 13.54 19.00 17.71
C ASP A 47 12.54 18.00 18.33
N ASP A 48 11.43 17.69 17.64
CA ASP A 48 10.47 16.66 18.08
C ASP A 48 10.87 15.26 17.57
N TYR A 49 11.85 14.68 18.24
CA TYR A 49 12.36 13.35 17.93
C TYR A 49 11.38 12.22 18.26
N LEU A 50 10.41 12.45 19.15
CA LEU A 50 9.42 11.43 19.55
C LEU A 50 8.44 11.15 18.39
N LEU A 51 8.00 12.20 17.71
CA LEU A 51 7.15 12.06 16.53
C LEU A 51 7.90 11.38 15.37
N VAL A 52 9.18 11.69 15.20
CA VAL A 52 10.02 11.09 14.14
C VAL A 52 10.24 9.60 14.40
N LEU A 53 10.61 9.22 15.63
CA LEU A 53 10.91 7.83 15.97
C LEU A 53 9.66 6.94 15.89
N SER A 54 8.53 7.42 16.38
CA SER A 54 7.24 6.72 16.22
C SER A 54 6.87 6.59 14.73
N GLY A 55 7.15 7.64 13.95
CA GLY A 55 6.98 7.65 12.51
C GLY A 55 7.76 6.54 11.81
N ILE A 56 9.05 6.40 12.14
CA ILE A 56 9.94 5.38 11.59
C ILE A 56 9.42 3.98 11.92
N VAL A 57 9.10 3.71 13.19
CA VAL A 57 8.62 2.40 13.63
C VAL A 57 7.36 1.98 12.86
N TYR A 58 6.39 2.88 12.72
CA TYR A 58 5.15 2.59 11.99
C TYR A 58 5.41 2.29 10.51
N VAL A 59 6.21 3.12 9.82
CA VAL A 59 6.53 2.93 8.40
C VAL A 59 7.30 1.63 8.17
N THR A 60 8.24 1.28 9.05
CA THR A 60 8.98 0.02 8.97
C THR A 60 8.06 -1.19 9.12
N ILE A 61 7.15 -1.18 10.10
CA ILE A 61 6.18 -2.27 10.30
C ILE A 61 5.24 -2.38 9.09
N PHE A 62 4.70 -1.26 8.62
CA PHE A 62 3.82 -1.23 7.46
C PHE A 62 4.52 -1.77 6.20
N ALA A 63 5.75 -1.33 5.94
CA ALA A 63 6.55 -1.81 4.83
C ALA A 63 6.80 -3.32 4.92
N ALA A 64 7.16 -3.83 6.09
CA ALA A 64 7.37 -5.27 6.31
C ALA A 64 6.10 -6.08 6.03
N ILE A 65 4.93 -5.59 6.48
CA ILE A 65 3.63 -6.24 6.22
C ILE A 65 3.35 -6.28 4.72
N VAL A 66 3.45 -5.14 4.03
CA VAL A 66 3.18 -5.06 2.59
C VAL A 66 4.12 -5.95 1.80
N VAL A 67 5.43 -5.90 2.09
CA VAL A 67 6.42 -6.76 1.44
C VAL A 67 6.10 -8.24 1.66
N THR A 68 5.71 -8.63 2.87
CA THR A 68 5.34 -10.01 3.18
C THR A 68 4.11 -10.45 2.40
N VAL A 69 3.07 -9.62 2.35
CA VAL A 69 1.84 -9.88 1.57
C VAL A 69 2.16 -10.01 0.09
N VAL A 70 2.96 -9.09 -0.45
CA VAL A 70 3.38 -9.07 -1.85
C VAL A 70 4.21 -10.31 -2.17
N ALA A 71 5.20 -10.65 -1.35
CA ALA A 71 6.01 -11.85 -1.49
C ALA A 71 5.16 -13.13 -1.43
N TRP A 72 4.16 -13.18 -0.55
CA TRP A 72 3.22 -14.30 -0.45
C TRP A 72 2.37 -14.44 -1.73
N ILE A 73 1.86 -13.32 -2.25
CA ILE A 73 1.10 -13.27 -3.50
C ILE A 73 1.95 -13.76 -4.69
N PHE A 74 3.22 -13.36 -4.77
CA PHE A 74 4.12 -13.80 -5.85
C PHE A 74 4.59 -15.25 -5.71
N ARG A 75 4.77 -15.74 -4.48
CA ARG A 75 5.12 -17.15 -4.21
C ARG A 75 4.04 -18.11 -4.71
N SER A 76 2.79 -17.67 -4.76
CA SER A 76 1.78 -18.35 -5.56
C SER A 76 2.12 -18.13 -7.05
N ASP A 77 2.94 -19.01 -7.62
CA ASP A 77 3.42 -19.12 -9.02
C ASP A 77 2.41 -18.79 -10.15
N ARG A 78 1.13 -18.60 -9.79
CA ARG A 78 0.03 -18.11 -10.61
C ARG A 78 0.32 -16.77 -11.29
N LEU A 79 1.07 -15.86 -10.68
CA LEU A 79 1.41 -14.56 -11.29
C LEU A 79 2.54 -14.68 -12.33
N LEU A 80 3.55 -15.53 -12.08
CA LEU A 80 4.72 -15.70 -12.93
C LEU A 80 4.48 -16.61 -14.14
N THR A 81 3.66 -17.65 -14.00
CA THR A 81 3.49 -18.62 -15.09
C THR A 81 2.37 -18.30 -16.07
N GLY A 82 1.45 -17.37 -15.78
CA GLY A 82 0.32 -17.06 -16.68
C GLY A 82 -0.51 -18.29 -17.09
N ARG A 83 -0.31 -19.44 -16.42
CA ARG A 83 -0.99 -20.70 -16.72
C ARG A 83 -2.36 -20.66 -16.07
N ILE A 84 -3.20 -19.77 -16.58
CA ILE A 84 -4.64 -19.96 -16.55
C ILE A 84 -4.87 -21.23 -17.37
N LYS A 85 -4.80 -22.39 -16.71
CA LYS A 85 -5.30 -23.67 -17.23
C LYS A 85 -6.81 -23.52 -17.28
N THR A 86 -7.31 -22.68 -18.18
CA THR A 86 -8.74 -22.48 -18.41
C THR A 86 -9.28 -23.85 -18.78
N ARG A 87 -10.04 -24.48 -17.87
CA ARG A 87 -10.69 -25.79 -18.10
C ARG A 87 -11.55 -25.76 -19.37
N ARG A 88 -11.99 -24.58 -19.80
CA ARG A 88 -12.78 -24.31 -21.01
C ARG A 88 -12.02 -24.63 -22.32
N GLY A 89 -10.71 -24.34 -22.40
CA GLY A 89 -9.90 -24.57 -23.61
C GLY A 89 -9.61 -26.05 -23.89
N ARG A 90 -9.53 -26.88 -22.84
CA ARG A 90 -9.40 -28.34 -22.99
C ARG A 90 -10.67 -29.01 -23.51
N ARG A 91 -11.84 -28.47 -23.16
CA ARG A 91 -13.15 -29.01 -23.60
C ARG A 91 -13.42 -28.71 -25.08
N LEU A 92 -13.07 -27.51 -25.54
CA LEU A 92 -13.19 -27.13 -26.96
C LEU A 92 -12.26 -27.95 -27.88
N ARG A 93 -11.01 -28.19 -27.47
CA ARG A 93 -10.10 -29.09 -28.21
C ARG A 93 -10.62 -30.53 -28.28
N GLY A 94 -11.25 -31.02 -27.22
CA GLY A 94 -11.86 -32.35 -27.20
C GLY A 94 -13.10 -32.48 -28.09
N LEU A 95 -13.87 -31.40 -28.26
CA LEU A 95 -15.04 -31.37 -29.15
C LEU A 95 -14.63 -31.22 -30.62
N LEU A 96 -13.63 -30.39 -30.91
CA LEU A 96 -13.08 -30.27 -32.27
C LEU A 96 -12.39 -31.54 -32.75
N GLY A 97 -11.72 -32.28 -31.85
CA GLY A 97 -11.14 -33.59 -32.17
C GLY A 97 -12.18 -34.70 -32.42
N LYS A 98 -13.44 -34.51 -32.02
CA LYS A 98 -14.55 -35.43 -32.29
C LYS A 98 -15.33 -35.10 -33.56
N LEU A 99 -15.16 -33.92 -34.14
CA LEU A 99 -15.78 -33.54 -35.43
C LEU A 99 -14.88 -33.82 -36.64
N GLY A 100 -13.60 -34.11 -36.43
CA GLY A 100 -12.63 -34.40 -37.49
C GLY A 100 -12.41 -35.89 -37.78
N ARG A 101 -13.32 -36.76 -37.36
CA ARG A 101 -13.34 -38.20 -37.67
C ARG A 101 -14.71 -38.61 -38.14
#